data_AF-A0A0F9FTY9-F1
#
_entry.id   AF-A0A0F9FTY9-F1
#
_cell.length_a   1.000
_cell.length_b   1.000
_cell.length_c   1.000
_cell.angle_alpha   90.00
_cell.angle_beta   90.00
_cell.angle_gamma   90.00
#
_symmetry.space_group_name_H-M   'P 1'
#
loop_
_entity.id
_entity.type
_entity.pdbx_description
1 polymer ?
#
loop_
_entity_poly.entity_id
_entity_poly.type
_entity_poly.pdbx_seq_one_letter_code
_entity_poly.pdbx_strand_id
1 'polypeptide(L)'
;MILILDNNNNRAIGLHAALTFIGEAAQLLDDASLEQECEKYQKQSCMVILGALQSLDHESVIKRHPTIPFLLIGETLKPLLSIANVVGLICEPFNHDVTTQLLHDCQQYQRMLPSDHKHHKPHKTFDGLVGETEAVKDVRFLIEQVAKTDANVLILGESGTGKEVVARNVHLLSKRNTGPFVPVNCGAIPAELLESELFGHEKGAFTGAISARKGRFELAQGGTLFLDEIGDMPLQMQVKLLRVLQERSYERVGGTKAIQADV
;
A
#
# COMPACT_ATOMS: atom_id res chain seq x y z
N MET A 1 -6.60 1.27 12.60
CA MET A 1 -6.36 1.61 14.03
C MET A 1 -6.22 0.31 14.81
N ILE A 2 -5.14 0.14 15.56
CA ILE A 2 -4.90 -1.04 16.40
C ILE A 2 -5.14 -0.65 17.86
N LEU A 3 -6.05 -1.34 18.51
CA LEU A 3 -6.37 -1.16 19.92
C LEU A 3 -5.68 -2.27 20.71
N ILE A 4 -4.81 -1.93 21.65
CA ILE A 4 -4.06 -2.90 22.46
C ILE A 4 -4.62 -2.87 23.87
N LEU A 5 -5.17 -4.00 24.31
CA LEU A 5 -5.62 -4.18 25.69
C LEU A 5 -4.91 -5.38 26.30
N ASP A 6 -4.08 -5.12 27.31
CA ASP A 6 -3.33 -6.14 28.02
C ASP A 6 -2.98 -5.67 29.43
N ASN A 7 -3.33 -6.45 30.45
CA ASN A 7 -3.05 -6.09 31.85
C ASN A 7 -1.54 -6.18 32.18
N ASN A 8 -0.73 -6.81 31.32
CA ASN A 8 0.72 -6.72 31.41
C ASN A 8 1.24 -5.44 30.76
N ASN A 9 1.36 -4.37 31.54
CA ASN A 9 1.80 -3.06 31.06
C ASN A 9 3.13 -3.08 30.30
N ASN A 10 4.13 -3.86 30.74
CA ASN A 10 5.43 -3.92 30.07
C ASN A 10 5.29 -4.51 28.66
N ARG A 11 4.46 -5.54 28.52
CA ARG A 11 4.19 -6.18 27.23
C ARG A 11 3.35 -5.29 26.32
N ALA A 12 2.32 -4.65 26.86
CA ALA A 12 1.48 -3.71 26.15
C ALA A 12 2.32 -2.54 25.58
N ILE A 13 3.16 -1.93 26.41
CA ILE A 13 4.06 -0.83 26.02
C ILE A 13 5.08 -1.31 24.97
N GLY A 14 5.68 -2.49 25.17
CA GLY A 14 6.63 -3.06 24.22
C GLY A 14 6.01 -3.31 22.84
N LEU A 15 4.81 -3.88 22.82
CA LEU A 15 4.06 -4.13 21.59
C LEU A 15 3.62 -2.83 20.92
N HIS A 16 3.12 -1.87 21.69
CA HIS A 16 2.78 -0.54 21.20
C HIS A 16 3.99 0.15 20.55
N ALA A 17 5.16 0.09 21.19
CA ALA A 17 6.39 0.65 20.66
C ALA A 17 6.81 -0.06 19.36
N ALA A 18 6.73 -1.39 19.31
CA ALA A 18 7.05 -2.18 18.11
C ALA A 18 6.12 -1.85 16.94
N LEU A 19 4.80 -1.78 17.18
CA LEU A 19 3.82 -1.44 16.15
C LEU A 19 3.98 0.00 15.66
N THR A 20 4.16 0.94 16.58
CA THR A 20 4.43 2.35 16.23
C THR A 20 5.73 2.49 15.44
N PHE A 21 6.76 1.70 15.77
CA PHE A 21 8.02 1.67 15.03
C PHE A 21 7.84 1.18 13.58
N ILE A 22 6.93 0.22 13.35
CA ILE A 22 6.59 -0.30 12.02
C ILE A 22 5.62 0.66 11.28
N GLY A 23 5.21 1.77 11.90
CA GLY A 23 4.37 2.80 11.30
C GLY A 23 2.87 2.55 11.45
N GLU A 24 2.49 1.58 12.28
CA GLU A 24 1.09 1.27 12.56
C GLU A 24 0.52 2.20 13.64
N ALA A 25 -0.69 2.70 13.43
CA ALA A 25 -1.39 3.51 14.41
C ALA A 25 -1.96 2.61 15.52
N ALA A 26 -1.27 2.56 16.65
CA ALA A 26 -1.64 1.78 17.82
C ALA A 26 -2.04 2.69 19.00
N GLN A 27 -3.00 2.22 19.80
CA GLN A 27 -3.43 2.87 21.03
C GLN A 27 -3.51 1.85 22.15
N LEU A 28 -2.94 2.19 23.31
CA LEU A 28 -3.12 1.42 24.54
C LEU A 28 -4.49 1.75 25.15
N LEU A 29 -5.23 0.72 25.53
CA LEU A 29 -6.52 0.82 26.20
C LEU A 29 -6.45 0.29 27.62
N ASP A 30 -7.40 0.74 28.43
CA ASP A 30 -7.77 0.14 29.70
C ASP A 30 -9.10 -0.61 29.56
N ASP A 31 -9.42 -1.44 30.56
CA ASP A 31 -10.64 -2.26 30.55
C ASP A 31 -11.92 -1.41 30.43
N ALA A 32 -11.90 -0.19 30.97
CA ALA A 32 -13.06 0.71 30.98
C ALA A 32 -13.31 1.42 29.64
N SER A 33 -12.25 1.68 28.86
CA SER A 33 -12.35 2.37 27.57
C SER A 33 -12.58 1.43 26.38
N LEU A 34 -12.43 0.11 26.57
CA LEU A 34 -12.55 -0.87 25.49
C LEU A 34 -13.89 -0.76 24.75
N GLU A 35 -15.01 -0.76 25.48
CA GLU A 35 -16.34 -0.72 24.85
C GLU A 35 -16.55 0.57 24.06
N GLN A 36 -16.19 1.71 24.66
CA GLN A 36 -16.35 3.02 24.04
C GLN A 36 -15.51 3.15 22.76
N GLU A 37 -14.26 2.68 22.77
CA GLU A 37 -13.38 2.76 21.60
C GLU A 37 -13.77 1.72 20.53
N CYS A 38 -14.22 0.52 20.92
CA CYS A 38 -14.77 -0.46 19.98
C CYS A 38 -16.04 0.05 19.29
N GLU A 39 -16.94 0.74 20.00
CA GLU A 39 -18.14 1.37 19.42
C GLU A 39 -17.79 2.54 18.48
N LYS A 40 -16.88 3.42 18.93
CA LYS A 40 -16.40 4.56 18.15
C LYS A 40 -15.78 4.13 16.82
N TYR A 41 -15.02 3.04 16.84
CA TYR A 41 -14.38 2.50 15.64
C TYR A 41 -15.18 1.40 14.95
N GLN A 42 -16.40 1.08 15.39
CA GLN A 42 -17.23 0.03 14.76
C GLN A 42 -17.55 0.33 13.29
N LYS A 43 -17.47 1.60 12.88
CA LYS A 43 -17.67 2.09 11.50
C LYS A 43 -16.37 2.38 10.74
N GLN A 44 -15.21 2.15 11.35
CA GLN A 44 -13.88 2.36 10.77
C GLN A 44 -13.09 1.04 10.82
N SER A 45 -12.05 0.90 9.99
CA SER A 45 -11.19 -0.28 10.03
C SER A 45 -10.33 -0.28 11.31
N CYS A 46 -10.79 -1.00 12.34
CA CYS A 46 -10.06 -1.23 13.58
C CYS A 46 -9.82 -2.71 13.86
N MET A 47 -8.74 -3.03 14.55
CA MET A 47 -8.49 -4.37 15.08
C MET A 47 -8.10 -4.27 16.55
N VAL A 48 -8.34 -5.34 17.31
CA VAL A 48 -8.02 -5.38 18.73
C VAL A 48 -6.97 -6.46 18.97
N ILE A 49 -5.87 -6.08 19.62
CA ILE A 49 -4.91 -7.02 20.19
C ILE A 49 -5.22 -7.17 21.67
N LEU A 50 -5.52 -8.39 22.08
CA LEU A 50 -6.08 -8.70 23.38
C LEU A 50 -5.18 -9.69 24.13
N GLY A 51 -4.61 -9.21 25.24
CA GLY A 51 -3.80 -10.00 26.16
C GLY A 51 -4.63 -10.63 27.27
N ALA A 52 -3.94 -11.13 28.30
CA ALA A 52 -4.59 -11.72 29.45
C ALA A 52 -5.25 -10.62 30.30
N LEU A 53 -6.59 -10.61 30.32
CA LEU A 53 -7.41 -9.71 31.12
C LEU A 53 -7.73 -10.36 32.46
N GLN A 54 -7.84 -9.56 33.52
CA GLN A 54 -8.20 -10.04 34.86
C GLN A 54 -9.65 -9.78 35.23
N SER A 55 -10.26 -8.75 34.63
CA SER A 55 -11.55 -8.18 35.02
C SER A 55 -12.68 -8.51 34.02
N LEU A 56 -12.32 -8.75 32.76
CA LEU A 56 -13.24 -8.95 31.65
C LEU A 56 -13.16 -10.38 31.13
N ASP A 57 -14.30 -10.92 30.71
CA ASP A 57 -14.39 -12.21 30.03
C ASP A 57 -14.07 -12.06 28.53
N HIS A 58 -12.97 -12.67 28.11
CA HIS A 58 -12.45 -12.60 26.74
C HIS A 58 -13.47 -13.03 25.69
N GLU A 59 -14.16 -14.16 25.93
CA GLU A 59 -15.12 -14.72 24.98
C GLU A 59 -16.32 -13.78 24.77
N SER A 60 -16.84 -13.22 25.85
CA SER A 60 -17.94 -12.25 25.81
C SER A 60 -17.56 -10.98 25.05
N VAL A 61 -16.35 -10.46 25.27
CA VAL A 61 -15.83 -9.27 24.56
C VAL A 61 -15.76 -9.54 23.06
N ILE A 62 -15.13 -10.66 22.67
CA ILE A 62 -14.94 -11.02 21.26
C ILE A 62 -16.29 -11.20 20.55
N LYS A 63 -17.24 -11.92 21.17
CA LYS A 63 -18.56 -12.19 20.60
C LYS A 63 -19.44 -10.95 20.47
N ARG A 64 -19.24 -9.94 21.31
CA ARG A 64 -19.98 -8.66 21.25
C ARG A 64 -19.61 -7.82 20.03
N HIS A 65 -18.44 -8.06 19.44
CA HIS A 65 -17.92 -7.31 18.30
C HIS A 65 -17.56 -8.22 17.09
N PRO A 66 -18.54 -8.85 16.44
CA PRO A 66 -18.29 -9.84 15.37
C PRO A 66 -17.63 -9.25 14.11
N THR A 67 -17.72 -7.93 13.92
CA THR A 67 -17.16 -7.21 12.78
C THR A 67 -15.70 -6.76 13.00
N ILE A 68 -15.18 -6.88 14.21
CA ILE A 68 -13.83 -6.47 14.57
C ILE A 68 -12.96 -7.72 14.66
N PRO A 69 -11.83 -7.80 13.92
CA PRO A 69 -10.85 -8.86 14.09
C PRO A 69 -10.08 -8.71 15.39
N PHE A 70 -9.86 -9.84 16.07
CA PHE A 70 -9.10 -9.95 17.31
C PHE A 70 -7.82 -10.76 17.10
N LEU A 71 -6.72 -10.25 17.63
CA LEU A 71 -5.44 -10.93 17.78
C LEU A 71 -5.19 -11.20 19.26
N LEU A 72 -4.86 -12.43 19.62
CA LEU A 72 -4.70 -12.82 21.02
C LEU A 72 -3.22 -12.88 21.40
N ILE A 73 -2.85 -12.42 22.59
CA ILE A 73 -1.47 -12.55 23.08
C ILE A 73 -1.38 -13.67 24.11
N GLY A 74 -0.52 -14.66 23.82
CA GLY A 74 -0.16 -15.73 24.74
C GLY A 74 -1.03 -16.98 24.66
N GLU A 75 -0.41 -18.13 24.93
CA GLU A 75 -1.03 -19.46 24.70
C GLU A 75 -2.25 -19.74 25.57
N THR A 76 -2.43 -19.04 26.69
CA THR A 76 -3.60 -19.19 27.56
C THR A 76 -4.91 -18.84 26.86
N LEU A 77 -4.85 -18.02 25.81
CA LEU A 77 -6.01 -17.59 25.03
C LEU A 77 -6.26 -18.45 23.78
N LYS A 78 -5.39 -19.44 23.51
CA LYS A 78 -5.51 -20.35 22.36
C LYS A 78 -6.89 -21.01 22.18
N PRO A 79 -7.66 -21.38 23.23
CA PRO A 79 -9.01 -21.94 23.06
C PRO A 79 -9.98 -21.01 22.31
N LEU A 80 -9.76 -19.70 22.38
CA LEU A 80 -10.62 -18.68 21.76
C LEU A 80 -10.40 -18.55 20.24
N LEU A 81 -9.36 -19.19 19.68
CA LEU A 81 -9.14 -19.27 18.22
C LEU A 81 -10.30 -19.94 17.46
N SER A 82 -11.19 -20.64 18.18
CA SER A 82 -12.39 -21.23 17.60
C SER A 82 -13.47 -20.20 17.22
N ILE A 83 -13.34 -18.95 17.69
CA ILE A 83 -14.30 -17.88 17.41
C ILE A 83 -13.94 -17.21 16.08
N ALA A 84 -14.93 -17.02 15.20
CA ALA A 84 -14.72 -16.62 13.80
C ALA A 84 -13.97 -15.29 13.60
N ASN A 85 -14.15 -14.32 14.51
CA ASN A 85 -13.48 -13.02 14.45
C ASN A 85 -12.14 -12.99 15.19
N VAL A 86 -11.62 -14.14 15.63
CA VAL A 86 -10.26 -14.27 16.15
C VAL A 86 -9.35 -14.75 15.02
N VAL A 87 -8.43 -13.89 14.61
CA VAL A 87 -7.59 -14.11 13.43
C VAL A 87 -6.34 -14.91 13.76
N GLY A 88 -5.78 -14.73 14.95
CA GLY A 88 -4.58 -15.46 15.33
C GLY A 88 -4.07 -15.18 16.73
N LEU A 89 -2.93 -15.81 17.01
CA LEU A 89 -2.24 -15.77 18.29
C LEU A 89 -0.83 -15.22 18.08
N ILE A 90 -0.45 -14.26 18.92
CA ILE A 90 0.89 -13.71 19.03
C ILE A 90 1.54 -14.34 20.27
N CYS A 91 2.71 -14.93 20.09
CA CYS A 91 3.48 -15.55 21.17
C CYS A 91 4.72 -14.74 21.52
N GLU A 92 5.13 -14.77 22.79
CA GLU A 92 6.41 -14.22 23.23
C GLU A 92 7.50 -15.29 23.10
N PRO A 93 8.71 -14.95 22.60
CA PRO A 93 9.13 -13.63 22.14
C PRO A 93 8.49 -13.23 20.80
N PHE A 94 8.13 -11.96 20.67
CA PHE A 94 7.43 -11.45 19.50
C PHE A 94 8.27 -11.61 18.22
N ASN A 95 7.76 -12.39 17.27
CA ASN A 95 8.34 -12.52 15.94
C ASN A 95 7.71 -11.47 15.01
N HIS A 96 8.55 -10.61 14.46
CA HIS A 96 8.15 -9.53 13.57
C HIS A 96 7.38 -10.03 12.33
N ASP A 97 7.88 -11.06 11.67
CA ASP A 97 7.31 -11.57 10.41
C ASP A 97 5.93 -12.17 10.64
N VAL A 98 5.80 -12.96 11.71
CA VAL A 98 4.51 -13.55 12.12
C VAL A 98 3.51 -12.47 12.50
N THR A 99 3.95 -11.47 13.27
CA THR A 99 3.07 -10.37 13.69
C THR A 99 2.59 -9.59 12.49
N THR A 100 3.47 -9.28 11.53
CA THR A 100 3.15 -8.53 10.31
C THR A 100 2.14 -9.30 9.45
N GLN A 101 2.35 -10.61 9.29
CA GLN A 101 1.42 -11.47 8.55
C GLN A 101 0.04 -11.49 9.22
N LEU A 102 -0.01 -11.64 10.54
CA LEU A 102 -1.26 -11.65 11.29
C LEU A 102 -2.02 -10.32 11.22
N LEU A 103 -1.31 -9.18 11.21
CA LEU A 103 -1.92 -7.87 10.99
C LEU A 103 -2.52 -7.77 9.59
N HIS A 104 -1.81 -8.26 8.57
CA HIS A 104 -2.33 -8.31 7.20
C HIS A 104 -3.58 -9.21 7.09
N ASP A 105 -3.57 -10.36 7.76
CA ASP A 105 -4.72 -11.27 7.79
C ASP A 105 -5.95 -10.62 8.47
N CYS A 106 -5.74 -9.83 9.53
CA CYS A 106 -6.80 -9.01 10.14
C CYS A 106 -7.41 -8.00 9.18
N GLN A 107 -6.58 -7.33 8.37
CA GLN A 107 -7.07 -6.39 7.37
C GLN A 107 -7.86 -7.11 6.27
N GLN A 108 -7.45 -8.31 5.88
CA GLN A 108 -8.20 -9.14 4.92
C GLN A 108 -9.54 -9.59 5.48
N TYR A 109 -9.58 -10.04 6.74
CA TYR A 109 -10.83 -10.42 7.42
C TYR A 109 -11.88 -9.31 7.32
N GLN A 110 -11.49 -8.05 7.56
CA GLN A 110 -12.41 -6.91 7.46
C GLN A 110 -12.95 -6.69 6.05
N ARG A 111 -12.16 -6.99 5.01
CA ARG A 111 -12.59 -6.86 3.61
C ARG A 111 -13.57 -7.96 3.19
N MET A 112 -13.53 -9.11 3.86
CA MET A 112 -14.40 -10.26 3.56
C MET A 112 -15.79 -10.16 4.19
N LEU A 113 -15.99 -9.27 5.17
CA LEU A 113 -17.30 -9.08 5.80
C LEU A 113 -18.31 -8.45 4.82
N PRO A 114 -19.54 -9.01 4.72
CA PRO A 114 -20.58 -8.47 3.85
C PRO A 114 -20.95 -7.04 4.30
N SER A 115 -20.61 -6.06 3.48
CA SER A 115 -20.78 -4.65 3.80
C SER A 115 -22.22 -4.19 3.54
N ASP A 116 -22.95 -3.81 4.58
CA ASP A 116 -24.29 -3.19 4.48
C ASP A 116 -24.23 -1.64 4.36
N HIS A 117 -23.09 -1.09 3.93
CA HIS A 117 -22.86 0.35 3.91
C HIS A 117 -22.50 0.90 2.54
N LYS A 118 -23.52 1.48 1.91
CA LYS A 118 -23.40 2.60 0.96
C LYS A 118 -22.50 3.68 1.58
N HIS A 119 -21.47 4.09 0.84
CA HIS A 119 -20.61 5.26 1.11
C HIS A 119 -19.80 5.26 2.41
N HIS A 120 -18.70 4.52 2.44
CA HIS A 120 -17.41 5.09 2.88
C HIS A 120 -16.35 4.64 1.90
N LYS A 121 -15.82 5.59 1.10
CA LYS A 121 -14.63 5.33 0.29
C LYS A 121 -13.52 4.88 1.24
N PRO A 122 -12.71 3.86 0.90
CA PRO A 122 -11.56 3.50 1.71
C PRO A 122 -10.73 4.77 1.89
N HIS A 123 -10.42 5.14 3.14
CA HIS A 123 -9.22 5.93 3.38
C HIS A 123 -8.08 5.05 2.90
N LYS A 124 -7.69 5.23 1.64
CA LYS A 124 -6.44 4.71 1.09
C LYS A 124 -5.36 5.43 1.88
N THR A 125 -4.97 4.85 2.99
CA THR A 125 -3.91 5.36 3.85
C THR A 125 -2.64 5.50 3.04
N PHE A 126 -1.87 6.54 3.33
CA PHE A 126 -0.59 6.75 2.67
C PHE A 126 0.34 5.59 3.01
N ASP A 127 0.62 4.72 2.03
CA ASP A 127 1.48 3.56 2.22
C ASP A 127 2.96 4.01 2.21
N GLY A 128 3.68 3.75 3.30
CA GLY A 128 5.11 4.06 3.46
C GLY A 128 5.50 5.53 3.65
N LEU A 129 4.58 6.51 3.54
CA LEU A 129 4.90 7.93 3.75
C LEU A 129 4.73 8.32 5.23
N VAL A 130 5.79 8.13 6.02
CA VAL A 130 5.82 8.41 7.47
C VAL A 130 6.31 9.83 7.76
N GLY A 131 5.71 10.49 8.75
CA GLY A 131 6.11 11.84 9.19
C GLY A 131 4.93 12.74 9.52
N GLU A 132 5.10 13.63 10.49
CA GLU A 132 4.07 14.58 10.96
C GLU A 132 4.47 16.05 10.78
N THR A 133 5.59 16.32 10.12
CA THR A 133 6.03 17.69 9.83
C THR A 133 5.07 18.35 8.84
N GLU A 134 4.95 19.68 8.92
CA GLU A 134 4.10 20.44 7.99
C GLU A 134 4.47 20.19 6.52
N ALA A 135 5.75 20.07 6.20
CA ALA A 135 6.20 19.73 4.86
C ALA A 135 5.67 18.36 4.36
N VAL A 136 5.61 17.35 5.23
CA VAL A 136 5.06 16.03 4.87
C VAL A 136 3.53 16.11 4.73
N LYS A 137 2.86 16.91 5.56
CA LYS A 137 1.42 17.16 5.43
C LYS A 137 1.09 17.86 4.12
N ASP A 138 1.90 18.85 3.70
CA ASP A 138 1.75 19.54 2.42
C ASP A 138 1.91 18.58 1.24
N VAL A 139 2.91 17.69 1.29
CA VAL A 139 3.10 16.64 0.27
C VAL A 139 1.88 15.72 0.21
N ARG A 140 1.35 15.27 1.36
CA ARG A 140 0.12 14.45 1.41
C ARG A 140 -1.07 15.19 0.79
N PHE A 141 -1.25 16.46 1.12
CA PHE A 141 -2.31 17.28 0.55
C PHE A 141 -2.19 17.38 -0.99
N LEU A 142 -0.99 17.64 -1.51
CA LEU A 142 -0.74 17.69 -2.96
C LEU A 142 -1.03 16.34 -3.64
N ILE A 143 -0.63 15.23 -3.02
CA ILE A 143 -0.94 13.89 -3.53
C ILE A 143 -2.45 13.67 -3.64
N GLU A 144 -3.23 14.02 -2.62
CA GLU A 144 -4.69 13.85 -2.63
C GLU A 144 -5.39 14.69 -3.71
N GLN A 145 -4.84 15.87 -4.03
CA GLN A 145 -5.37 16.72 -5.10
C GLN A 145 -5.07 16.10 -6.46
N VAL A 146 -3.80 15.76 -6.72
CA VAL A 146 -3.37 15.33 -8.05
C VAL A 146 -3.85 13.92 -8.40
N ALA A 147 -3.96 13.01 -7.43
CA ALA A 147 -4.40 11.63 -7.64
C ALA A 147 -5.79 11.52 -8.31
N LYS A 148 -6.66 12.52 -8.13
CA LYS A 148 -8.01 12.52 -8.72
C LYS A 148 -8.04 12.91 -10.20
N THR A 149 -6.89 13.30 -10.76
CA THR A 149 -6.72 13.81 -12.13
C THR A 149 -5.92 12.84 -13.00
N ASP A 150 -6.00 13.02 -14.33
CA ASP A 150 -5.16 12.31 -15.32
C ASP A 150 -3.93 13.15 -15.74
N ALA A 151 -3.53 14.10 -14.89
CA ALA A 151 -2.39 14.97 -15.15
C ALA A 151 -1.07 14.25 -14.90
N ASN A 152 -0.05 14.55 -15.71
CA ASN A 152 1.30 14.08 -15.47
C ASN A 152 1.87 14.76 -14.21
N VAL A 153 2.50 13.97 -13.34
CA VAL A 153 3.06 14.46 -12.07
C VAL A 153 4.57 14.45 -12.12
N LEU A 154 5.21 15.58 -11.80
CA LEU A 154 6.65 15.69 -11.62
C LEU A 154 6.97 15.70 -10.13
N ILE A 155 7.75 14.71 -9.67
CA ILE A 155 8.17 14.59 -8.28
C ILE A 155 9.64 14.98 -8.18
N LEU A 156 9.95 16.00 -7.38
CA LEU A 156 11.29 16.52 -7.18
C LEU A 156 11.74 16.24 -5.74
N GLY A 157 13.03 15.96 -5.58
CA GLY A 157 13.64 15.68 -4.29
C GLY A 157 15.00 14.99 -4.45
N GLU A 158 15.85 15.11 -3.45
CA GLU A 158 17.17 14.47 -3.42
C GLU A 158 17.05 12.94 -3.47
N SER A 159 18.16 12.26 -3.76
CA SER A 159 18.17 10.79 -3.72
C SER A 159 17.84 10.28 -2.31
N GLY A 160 17.06 9.20 -2.21
CA GLY A 160 16.66 8.62 -0.91
C GLY A 160 15.53 9.35 -0.15
N THR A 161 14.96 10.43 -0.70
CA THR A 161 13.87 11.20 -0.04
C THR A 161 12.46 10.59 -0.17
N GLY A 162 12.34 9.36 -0.70
CA GLY A 162 11.06 8.67 -0.81
C GLY A 162 10.17 9.11 -2.00
N LYS A 163 10.76 9.59 -3.10
CA LYS A 163 10.00 9.96 -4.32
C LYS A 163 9.13 8.81 -4.85
N GLU A 164 9.63 7.58 -4.81
CA GLU A 164 8.87 6.41 -5.22
C GLU A 164 7.65 6.17 -4.30
N VAL A 165 7.80 6.40 -3.00
CA VAL A 165 6.70 6.32 -2.03
C VAL A 165 5.61 7.33 -2.37
N VAL A 166 5.99 8.56 -2.73
CA VAL A 166 5.05 9.59 -3.21
C VAL A 166 4.32 9.11 -4.47
N ALA A 167 5.03 8.58 -5.47
CA ALA A 167 4.44 8.09 -6.71
C ALA A 167 3.44 6.93 -6.49
N ARG A 168 3.81 5.98 -5.63
CA ARG A 168 2.93 4.87 -5.24
C ARG A 168 1.66 5.36 -4.58
N ASN A 169 1.75 6.37 -3.73
CA ASN A 169 0.58 6.97 -3.08
C ASN A 169 -0.32 7.73 -4.06
N VAL A 170 0.24 8.44 -5.03
CA VAL A 170 -0.55 9.04 -6.13
C VAL A 170 -1.33 7.95 -6.86
N HIS A 171 -0.68 6.86 -7.27
CA HIS A 171 -1.34 5.75 -7.94
C HIS A 171 -2.42 5.10 -7.05
N LEU A 172 -2.06 4.77 -5.81
CA LEU A 172 -2.96 4.16 -4.84
C LEU A 172 -4.23 5.00 -4.69
N LEU A 173 -4.10 6.31 -4.52
CA LEU A 173 -5.21 7.26 -4.34
C LEU A 173 -5.99 7.56 -5.63
N SER A 174 -5.43 7.23 -6.80
CA SER A 174 -6.03 7.58 -8.08
C SER A 174 -7.25 6.75 -8.46
N LYS A 175 -7.88 7.13 -9.59
CA LYS A 175 -8.91 6.34 -10.27
C LYS A 175 -8.35 5.08 -10.95
N ARG A 176 -7.03 5.03 -11.16
CA ARG A 176 -6.29 3.96 -11.85
C ARG A 176 -5.67 2.97 -10.87
N ASN A 177 -6.03 3.04 -9.59
CA ASN A 177 -5.45 2.25 -8.50
C ASN A 177 -5.69 0.73 -8.59
N THR A 178 -6.64 0.30 -9.43
CA THR A 178 -6.87 -1.12 -9.71
C THR A 178 -6.02 -1.62 -10.89
N GLY A 179 -5.44 -0.69 -11.65
CA GLY A 179 -4.53 -0.97 -12.74
C GLY A 179 -3.09 -1.19 -12.26
N PRO A 180 -2.18 -1.58 -13.18
CA PRO A 180 -0.79 -1.83 -12.84
C PRO A 180 -0.03 -0.55 -12.47
N PHE A 181 0.79 -0.60 -11.42
CA PHE A 181 1.84 0.40 -11.17
C PHE A 181 3.16 -0.13 -11.71
N VAL A 182 3.70 0.50 -12.75
CA VAL A 182 4.93 0.04 -13.42
C VAL A 182 6.05 1.04 -13.15
N PRO A 183 6.95 0.77 -12.18
CA PRO A 183 8.13 1.58 -11.96
C PRO A 183 9.22 1.24 -12.98
N VAL A 184 9.91 2.26 -13.47
CA VAL A 184 11.05 2.17 -14.37
C VAL A 184 12.11 3.15 -13.90
N ASN A 185 13.25 2.64 -13.45
CA ASN A 185 14.42 3.47 -13.21
C ASN A 185 15.17 3.66 -14.54
N CYS A 186 15.26 4.90 -15.01
CA CYS A 186 15.88 5.23 -16.31
C CYS A 186 17.42 5.17 -16.26
N GLY A 187 18.05 5.37 -15.10
CA GLY A 187 19.49 5.29 -14.91
C GLY A 187 20.01 3.84 -14.84
N ALA A 188 19.16 2.89 -14.46
CA ALA A 188 19.54 1.47 -14.30
C ALA A 188 19.50 0.67 -15.61
N ILE A 189 18.84 1.19 -16.66
CA ILE A 189 18.69 0.49 -17.95
C ILE A 189 19.72 1.06 -18.94
N PRO A 190 20.53 0.21 -19.61
CA PRO A 190 21.43 0.67 -20.65
C PRO A 190 20.69 1.47 -21.73
N ALA A 191 21.26 2.60 -22.15
CA ALA A 191 20.62 3.52 -23.11
C ALA A 191 20.16 2.83 -24.40
N GLU A 192 20.92 1.86 -24.88
CA GLU A 192 20.62 1.08 -26.09
C GLU A 192 19.37 0.18 -25.95
N LEU A 193 19.06 -0.24 -24.71
CA LEU A 193 17.92 -1.11 -24.41
C LEU A 193 16.70 -0.35 -23.90
N LEU A 194 16.88 0.89 -23.44
CA LEU A 194 15.81 1.69 -22.83
C LEU A 194 14.62 1.87 -23.76
N GLU A 195 14.85 2.08 -25.05
CA GLU A 195 13.79 2.20 -26.05
C GLU A 195 12.94 0.93 -26.14
N SER A 196 13.62 -0.21 -26.26
CA SER A 196 13.00 -1.53 -26.37
C SER A 196 12.27 -1.94 -25.09
N GLU A 197 12.79 -1.56 -23.92
CA GLU A 197 12.11 -1.78 -22.64
C GLU A 197 10.86 -0.90 -22.53
N LEU A 198 10.94 0.40 -22.83
CA LEU A 198 9.80 1.32 -22.67
C LEU A 198 8.68 1.06 -23.69
N PHE A 199 9.01 0.97 -24.97
CA PHE A 199 8.02 0.88 -26.05
C PHE A 199 7.78 -0.53 -26.57
N GLY A 200 8.66 -1.49 -26.24
CA GLY A 200 8.61 -2.83 -26.79
C GLY A 200 9.21 -2.90 -28.19
N HIS A 201 9.34 -4.11 -28.72
CA HIS A 201 9.89 -4.33 -30.06
C HIS A 201 9.15 -5.44 -30.79
N GLU A 202 9.17 -5.34 -32.12
CA GLU A 202 8.74 -6.41 -33.00
C GLU A 202 9.86 -7.42 -33.27
N LYS A 203 9.49 -8.62 -33.70
CA LYS A 203 10.47 -9.64 -34.10
C LYS A 203 11.35 -9.11 -35.26
N GLY A 204 12.66 -9.18 -35.09
CA GLY A 204 13.62 -8.70 -36.10
C GLY A 204 13.90 -7.20 -36.08
N ALA A 205 13.43 -6.47 -35.07
CA ALA A 205 13.68 -5.02 -34.95
C ALA A 205 15.17 -4.65 -34.80
N PHE A 206 15.98 -5.53 -34.23
CA PHE A 206 17.43 -5.39 -34.10
C PHE A 206 18.10 -6.78 -34.04
N THR A 207 19.44 -6.82 -34.14
CA THR A 207 20.21 -8.07 -34.03
C THR A 207 20.02 -8.70 -32.65
N GLY A 208 19.32 -9.84 -32.59
CA GLY A 208 18.96 -10.52 -31.34
C GLY A 208 17.47 -10.47 -30.97
N ALA A 209 16.64 -9.73 -31.71
CA ALA A 209 15.19 -9.69 -31.52
C ALA A 209 14.49 -10.95 -32.06
N ILE A 210 14.66 -12.08 -31.37
CA ILE A 210 14.15 -13.40 -31.78
C ILE A 210 12.60 -13.47 -31.74
N SER A 211 11.99 -12.71 -30.83
CA SER A 211 10.54 -12.63 -30.62
C SER A 211 10.12 -11.18 -30.37
N ALA A 212 8.85 -10.86 -30.60
CA ALA A 212 8.29 -9.58 -30.18
C ALA A 212 8.14 -9.52 -28.65
N ARG A 213 8.32 -8.34 -28.06
CA ARG A 213 8.18 -8.10 -26.62
C ARG A 213 7.39 -6.83 -26.35
N LYS A 214 6.48 -6.90 -25.38
CA LYS A 214 5.70 -5.75 -24.91
C LYS A 214 6.58 -4.80 -24.10
N GLY A 215 6.40 -3.50 -24.31
CA GLY A 215 7.09 -2.45 -23.55
C GLY A 215 6.41 -2.11 -22.23
N ARG A 216 7.07 -1.29 -21.41
CA ARG A 216 6.54 -0.78 -20.13
C ARG A 216 5.26 0.02 -20.30
N PHE A 217 5.12 0.80 -21.37
CA PHE A 217 3.85 1.50 -21.66
C PHE A 217 2.69 0.50 -21.86
N GLU A 218 2.91 -0.60 -22.58
CA GLU A 218 1.87 -1.62 -22.77
C GLU A 218 1.54 -2.36 -21.47
N LEU A 219 2.56 -2.60 -20.64
CA LEU A 219 2.39 -3.25 -19.34
C LEU A 219 1.68 -2.34 -18.33
N ALA A 220 1.80 -1.02 -18.48
CA ALA A 220 1.17 -0.02 -17.62
C ALA A 220 -0.25 0.36 -18.04
N GLN A 221 -0.77 -0.19 -19.14
CA GLN A 221 -2.07 0.18 -19.71
C GLN A 221 -3.20 0.11 -18.69
N GLY A 222 -3.98 1.18 -18.57
CA GLY A 222 -5.07 1.35 -17.60
C GLY A 222 -4.59 1.57 -16.16
N GLY A 223 -3.28 1.72 -15.96
CA GLY A 223 -2.61 1.89 -14.68
C GLY A 223 -1.77 3.16 -14.63
N THR A 224 -0.56 3.08 -14.09
CA THR A 224 0.36 4.22 -13.96
C THR A 224 1.79 3.80 -14.28
N LEU A 225 2.46 4.56 -15.14
CA LEU A 225 3.88 4.41 -15.43
C LEU A 225 4.68 5.42 -14.59
N PHE A 226 5.55 4.93 -13.71
CA PHE A 226 6.45 5.78 -12.93
C PHE A 226 7.86 5.73 -13.50
N LEU A 227 8.37 6.89 -13.93
CA LEU A 227 9.72 7.05 -14.47
C LEU A 227 10.61 7.68 -13.40
N ASP A 228 11.42 6.86 -12.73
CA ASP A 228 12.43 7.35 -11.79
C ASP A 228 13.71 7.75 -12.53
N GLU A 229 14.43 8.71 -11.97
CA GLU A 229 15.67 9.25 -12.53
C GLU A 229 15.51 9.68 -14.01
N ILE A 230 14.36 10.28 -14.36
CA ILE A 230 14.04 10.71 -15.74
C ILE A 230 15.08 11.67 -16.34
N GLY A 231 15.87 12.36 -15.51
CA GLY A 231 16.98 13.20 -15.94
C GLY A 231 18.12 12.44 -16.60
N ASP A 232 18.30 11.16 -16.26
CA ASP A 232 19.34 10.29 -16.85
C ASP A 232 18.89 9.67 -18.18
N MET A 233 17.68 9.97 -18.64
CA MET A 233 17.18 9.52 -19.94
C MET A 233 17.96 10.19 -21.09
N PRO A 234 18.47 9.42 -22.07
CA PRO A 234 19.11 9.98 -23.27
C PRO A 234 18.21 10.95 -24.03
N LEU A 235 18.78 12.00 -24.63
CA LEU A 235 18.02 13.04 -25.36
C LEU A 235 17.06 12.48 -26.42
N GLN A 236 17.49 11.46 -27.16
CA GLN A 236 16.64 10.83 -28.18
C GLN A 236 15.38 10.20 -27.57
N MET A 237 15.50 9.63 -26.36
CA MET A 237 14.38 9.05 -25.64
C MET A 237 13.45 10.12 -25.06
N GLN A 238 13.98 11.25 -24.61
CA GLN A 238 13.17 12.39 -24.17
C GLN A 238 12.26 12.92 -25.29
N VAL A 239 12.77 12.99 -26.53
CA VAL A 239 11.97 13.40 -27.70
C VAL A 239 10.82 12.42 -27.96
N LYS A 240 11.08 11.10 -27.86
CA LYS A 240 10.04 10.08 -28.04
C LYS A 240 9.00 10.14 -26.93
N LEU A 241 9.44 10.26 -25.68
CA LEU A 241 8.54 10.41 -24.54
C LEU A 241 7.64 11.64 -24.69
N LEU A 242 8.19 12.78 -25.13
CA LEU A 242 7.41 14.00 -25.39
C LEU A 242 6.27 13.74 -26.40
N ARG A 243 6.56 13.01 -27.49
CA ARG A 243 5.52 12.61 -28.46
C ARG A 243 4.45 11.76 -27.81
N VAL A 244 4.81 10.79 -26.96
CA VAL A 244 3.82 9.98 -26.24
C VAL A 244 2.93 10.84 -25.34
N LEU A 245 3.51 11.80 -24.62
CA LEU A 245 2.74 12.69 -23.74
C LEU A 245 1.79 13.62 -24.52
N GLN A 246 2.17 14.04 -25.73
CA GLN A 246 1.38 14.93 -26.59
C GLN A 246 0.31 14.17 -27.39
N GLU A 247 0.70 13.10 -28.06
CA GLU A 247 -0.14 12.35 -28.99
C GLU A 247 -0.94 11.23 -28.30
N ARG A 248 -0.60 10.90 -27.05
CA ARG A 248 -1.14 9.76 -26.30
C ARG A 248 -1.03 8.44 -27.07
N SER A 249 -0.01 8.32 -27.92
CA SER A 249 0.27 7.11 -28.67
C SER A 249 1.77 6.93 -28.94
N TYR A 250 2.17 5.70 -29.25
CA TYR A 250 3.55 5.33 -29.56
C TYR A 250 3.59 4.10 -30.46
N GLU A 251 4.77 3.77 -30.97
CA GLU A 251 5.03 2.60 -31.80
C GLU A 251 6.11 1.72 -31.15
N ARG A 252 6.03 0.41 -31.37
CA ARG A 252 7.11 -0.50 -31.01
C ARG A 252 8.33 -0.26 -31.88
N VAL A 253 9.52 -0.58 -31.36
CA VAL A 253 10.75 -0.56 -32.16
C VAL A 253 10.61 -1.52 -33.34
N GLY A 254 10.82 -1.00 -34.55
CA GLY A 254 10.68 -1.77 -35.80
C GLY A 254 9.23 -2.03 -36.23
N GLY A 255 8.24 -1.51 -35.51
CA GLY A 255 6.82 -1.57 -35.87
C GLY A 255 6.33 -0.26 -36.48
N THR A 256 5.18 -0.32 -37.15
CA THR A 256 4.47 0.86 -37.72
C THR A 256 3.06 1.01 -37.17
N LYS A 257 2.70 0.16 -36.20
CA LYS A 257 1.37 0.16 -35.60
C LYS A 257 1.38 1.08 -34.39
N ALA A 258 0.61 2.17 -34.47
CA ALA A 258 0.35 3.03 -33.33
C ALA A 258 -0.44 2.29 -32.23
N ILE A 259 0.02 2.43 -31.00
CA ILE A 259 -0.57 1.90 -29.76
C ILE A 259 -0.96 3.09 -28.89
N GLN A 260 -2.18 3.09 -28.37
CA GLN A 260 -2.67 4.14 -27.47
C GLN A 260 -2.04 3.99 -26.07
N ALA A 261 -1.42 5.06 -25.57
CA ALA A 261 -0.85 5.14 -24.23
C ALA A 261 -1.91 5.62 -23.24
N ASP A 262 -2.61 4.67 -22.61
CA ASP A 262 -3.56 4.95 -21.53
C ASP A 262 -2.89 4.67 -20.17
N VAL A 263 -2.09 5.63 -19.72
CA VAL A 263 -1.29 5.58 -18.47
C VAL A 263 -1.35 6.91 -17.72
#